data_AF-A0A062UDN6-F1
#
_entry.id   AF-A0A062UDN6-F1
#
_cell.length_a   1.000
_cell.length_b   1.000
_cell.length_c   1.000
_cell.angle_alpha   90.00
_cell.angle_beta   90.00
_cell.angle_gamma   90.00
#
_symmetry.space_group_name_H-M   'P 1'
#
loop_
_entity.id
_entity.type
_entity.pdbx_description
1 polymer ?
#
loop_
_entity_poly.entity_id
_entity_poly.type
_entity_poly.pdbx_seq_one_letter_code
_entity_poly.pdbx_strand_id
1 'polypeptide(L)'
;MVRFASSVYPLRTPLAIKQIGADGDWLMDQNMKRRVYVVVPDGCTVTEIDALKLLSDAEIDLATVQFVKAEADFAEIASHDAVVIVLDRDHTSDATAEAAALAAAQVGVCAIVGVWAPGQESDGIHPLLLQFGTAQRPWDPGKLKNELGSDCEKAFQNPDGSTSEPNEIEPNECE
;
A
#
# COMPACT_ATOMS: atom_id res chain seq x y z
N MET A 1 14.92 13.00 -62.48
CA MET A 1 13.76 12.35 -61.83
C MET A 1 14.27 11.71 -60.54
N VAL A 2 13.77 12.17 -59.40
CA VAL A 2 14.27 11.91 -58.03
C VAL A 2 13.95 10.48 -57.60
N ARG A 3 14.90 9.77 -56.95
CA ARG A 3 14.63 8.83 -55.85
C ARG A 3 15.77 8.79 -54.84
N PHE A 4 15.34 8.69 -53.58
CA PHE A 4 16.01 9.00 -52.34
C PHE A 4 17.02 7.94 -51.88
N ALA A 5 18.01 8.42 -51.12
CA ALA A 5 18.89 7.64 -50.26
C ALA A 5 18.32 7.49 -48.84
N SER A 6 18.98 6.63 -48.06
CA SER A 6 18.93 6.48 -46.59
C SER A 6 17.85 5.53 -46.04
N SER A 7 18.06 4.77 -44.98
CA SER A 7 19.25 4.39 -44.19
C SER A 7 18.73 3.34 -43.20
N VAL A 8 19.53 2.30 -42.94
CA VAL A 8 19.26 1.26 -41.94
C VAL A 8 19.44 1.85 -40.54
N TYR A 9 18.44 1.74 -39.67
CA TYR A 9 18.65 1.78 -38.22
C TYR A 9 17.77 0.74 -37.51
N PRO A 10 18.34 -0.10 -36.63
CA PRO A 10 17.60 -1.01 -35.77
C PRO A 10 16.97 -0.29 -34.56
N LEU A 11 15.82 -0.80 -34.12
CA LEU A 11 15.15 -0.43 -32.87
C LEU A 11 16.08 -0.70 -31.67
N ARG A 12 16.56 0.37 -31.04
CA ARG A 12 17.12 0.36 -29.69
C ARG A 12 16.11 1.02 -28.76
N THR A 13 15.68 0.30 -27.74
CA THR A 13 15.38 0.90 -26.44
C THR A 13 16.10 0.07 -25.37
N PRO A 14 17.00 0.68 -24.57
CA PRO A 14 17.92 -0.05 -23.70
C PRO A 14 17.32 -0.37 -22.33
N LEU A 15 17.66 -1.56 -21.81
CA LEU A 15 17.90 -1.79 -20.38
C LEU A 15 18.92 -0.75 -19.89
N ALA A 16 18.51 0.16 -19.02
CA ALA A 16 19.41 1.12 -18.39
C ALA A 16 19.77 0.67 -16.97
N ILE A 17 20.61 -0.36 -16.87
CA ILE A 17 21.45 -0.54 -15.67
C ILE A 17 22.62 0.42 -15.87
N LYS A 18 22.65 1.52 -15.12
CA LYS A 18 23.76 2.47 -15.14
C LYS A 18 24.54 2.35 -13.84
N GLN A 19 25.60 1.56 -13.86
CA GLN A 19 26.62 1.53 -12.83
C GLN A 19 27.66 2.63 -13.13
N ILE A 20 27.78 3.66 -12.28
CA ILE A 20 28.92 4.60 -12.31
C ILE A 20 29.20 5.11 -10.89
N GLY A 21 30.46 5.00 -10.44
CA GLY A 21 31.04 5.85 -9.40
C GLY A 21 31.51 5.11 -8.14
N ALA A 22 32.77 5.30 -7.77
CA ALA A 22 33.47 4.61 -6.68
C ALA A 22 33.40 5.35 -5.33
N ASP A 23 32.41 6.23 -5.15
CA ASP A 23 32.15 6.90 -3.88
C ASP A 23 30.73 6.51 -3.48
N GLY A 24 30.62 5.67 -2.46
CA GLY A 24 29.39 5.02 -2.00
C GLY A 24 28.40 5.99 -1.38
N ASP A 25 27.82 6.86 -2.21
CA ASP A 25 26.67 7.68 -1.88
C ASP A 25 25.47 7.11 -2.65
N TRP A 26 24.64 6.36 -1.92
CA TRP A 26 23.45 5.73 -2.47
C TRP A 26 22.47 6.85 -2.85
N LEU A 27 22.20 7.03 -4.14
CA LEU A 27 21.00 7.71 -4.59
C LEU A 27 19.81 6.88 -4.10
N MET A 28 19.30 7.20 -2.90
CA MET A 28 17.93 6.87 -2.53
C MET A 28 17.05 7.37 -3.68
N ASP A 29 16.37 6.46 -4.35
CA ASP A 29 15.42 6.78 -5.42
C ASP A 29 14.29 7.60 -4.81
N GLN A 30 14.43 8.93 -4.81
CA GLN A 30 13.45 9.87 -4.25
C GLN A 30 12.16 9.95 -5.07
N ASN A 31 11.90 8.98 -5.96
CA ASN A 31 10.79 9.05 -6.90
C ASN A 31 9.86 7.83 -6.86
N MET A 32 10.01 6.91 -5.90
CA MET A 32 8.98 5.91 -5.64
C MET A 32 7.83 6.56 -4.84
N LYS A 33 6.88 7.16 -5.58
CA LYS A 33 5.62 7.63 -4.99
C LYS A 33 4.88 6.44 -4.38
N ARG A 34 4.58 6.52 -3.08
CA ARG A 34 3.71 5.58 -2.36
C ARG A 34 2.37 5.41 -3.09
N ARG A 35 2.03 4.15 -3.37
CA ARG A 35 0.71 3.77 -3.90
C ARG A 35 -0.22 3.37 -2.77
N VAL A 36 -1.51 3.60 -3.00
CA VAL A 36 -2.58 3.22 -2.08
C VAL A 36 -3.49 2.23 -2.80
N TYR A 37 -3.43 0.99 -2.38
CA TYR A 37 -4.30 -0.07 -2.89
C TYR A 37 -5.62 -0.04 -2.12
N VAL A 38 -6.74 -0.06 -2.84
CA VAL A 38 -8.08 0.00 -2.25
C VAL A 38 -8.84 -1.25 -2.64
N VAL A 39 -9.36 -1.96 -1.63
CA VAL A 39 -10.23 -3.12 -1.81
C VAL A 39 -11.63 -2.76 -1.34
N VAL A 40 -12.59 -2.90 -2.24
CA VAL A 40 -14.01 -2.77 -1.93
C VAL A 40 -14.62 -4.16 -2.17
N PRO A 41 -15.11 -4.84 -1.12
CA PRO A 41 -15.74 -6.16 -1.26
C PRO A 41 -16.89 -6.13 -2.27
N ASP A 42 -17.03 -7.21 -3.04
CA ASP A 42 -18.13 -7.34 -3.99
C ASP A 42 -19.47 -7.40 -3.25
N GLY A 43 -20.42 -6.56 -3.67
CA GLY A 43 -21.73 -6.46 -3.01
C GLY A 43 -21.78 -5.47 -1.85
N CYS A 44 -20.67 -4.80 -1.52
CA CYS A 44 -20.69 -3.68 -0.57
C CYS A 44 -21.54 -2.52 -1.12
N THR A 45 -22.20 -1.80 -0.21
CA THR A 45 -22.98 -0.58 -0.55
C THR A 45 -22.09 0.59 -0.95
N VAL A 46 -20.82 0.57 -0.55
CA VAL A 46 -19.82 1.58 -0.87
C VAL A 46 -19.35 1.40 -2.31
N THR A 47 -19.36 2.48 -3.09
CA THR A 47 -18.83 2.46 -4.46
C THR A 47 -17.36 2.90 -4.49
N GLU A 48 -16.64 2.57 -5.56
CA GLU A 48 -15.28 3.10 -5.81
C GLU A 48 -15.26 4.63 -5.77
N ILE A 49 -16.33 5.29 -6.24
CA ILE A 49 -16.45 6.76 -6.21
C ILE A 49 -16.50 7.27 -4.76
N ASP A 50 -17.19 6.57 -3.87
CA ASP A 50 -17.27 6.97 -2.46
C ASP A 50 -15.92 6.78 -1.76
N ALA A 51 -15.22 5.68 -2.05
CA ALA A 51 -13.86 5.46 -1.57
C ALA A 51 -12.89 6.54 -2.09
N LEU A 52 -12.98 6.92 -3.37
CA LEU A 52 -12.19 8.02 -3.94
C LEU A 52 -12.49 9.36 -3.25
N LYS A 53 -13.76 9.65 -2.94
CA LYS A 53 -14.11 10.86 -2.18
C LYS A 53 -13.48 10.85 -0.80
N LEU A 54 -13.58 9.74 -0.07
CA LEU A 54 -12.95 9.59 1.25
C LEU A 54 -11.44 9.84 1.20
N LEU A 55 -10.75 9.26 0.21
CA LEU A 55 -9.31 9.43 0.02
C LEU A 55 -8.95 10.85 -0.41
N SER A 56 -9.74 11.46 -1.28
CA SER A 56 -9.58 12.85 -1.69
C SER A 56 -9.73 13.80 -0.50
N ASP A 57 -10.75 13.58 0.33
CA ASP A 57 -11.01 14.37 1.53
C ASP A 57 -9.93 14.14 2.61
N ALA A 58 -9.25 12.99 2.58
CA ALA A 58 -8.08 12.69 3.39
C ALA A 58 -6.78 13.28 2.80
N GLU A 59 -6.87 14.09 1.73
CA GLU A 59 -5.75 14.71 1.01
C GLU A 59 -4.77 13.70 0.40
N ILE A 60 -5.24 12.50 0.06
CA ILE A 60 -4.46 11.49 -0.65
C ILE A 60 -4.45 11.80 -2.16
N ASP A 61 -3.26 11.71 -2.78
CA ASP A 61 -3.11 11.86 -4.24
C ASP A 61 -3.83 10.72 -4.96
N LEU A 62 -4.99 11.00 -5.56
CA LEU A 62 -5.78 10.00 -6.27
C LEU A 62 -5.04 9.38 -7.47
N ALA A 63 -3.99 10.03 -7.99
CA ALA A 63 -3.16 9.45 -9.05
C ALA A 63 -2.32 8.26 -8.58
N THR A 64 -2.15 8.07 -7.26
CA THR A 64 -1.43 6.93 -6.68
C THR A 64 -2.35 5.82 -6.18
N VAL A 65 -3.67 6.01 -6.32
CA VAL A 65 -4.68 5.05 -5.87
C VAL A 65 -4.90 3.97 -6.93
N GLN A 66 -4.88 2.71 -6.52
CA GLN A 66 -5.24 1.57 -7.36
C GLN A 66 -6.35 0.76 -6.71
N PHE A 67 -7.47 0.58 -7.42
CA PHE A 67 -8.50 -0.36 -7.00
C PHE A 67 -8.11 -1.77 -7.39
N VAL A 68 -8.23 -2.67 -6.43
CA VAL A 68 -7.90 -4.08 -6.62
C VAL A 68 -9.17 -4.90 -6.71
N LYS A 69 -9.27 -5.70 -7.77
CA LYS A 69 -10.40 -6.60 -8.04
C LYS A 69 -9.99 -8.06 -8.08
N ALA A 70 -8.69 -8.34 -8.20
CA ALA A 70 -8.15 -9.69 -8.19
C ALA A 70 -6.75 -9.74 -7.56
N GLU A 71 -6.34 -10.92 -7.12
CA GLU A 71 -5.01 -11.16 -6.52
C GLU A 71 -3.84 -10.70 -7.41
N ALA A 72 -4.01 -10.80 -8.74
CA ALA A 72 -3.00 -10.39 -9.71
C ALA A 72 -2.66 -8.89 -9.65
N ASP A 73 -3.58 -8.06 -9.13
CA ASP A 73 -3.37 -6.62 -9.02
C ASP A 73 -2.38 -6.25 -7.89
N PHE A 74 -1.98 -7.22 -7.06
CA PHE A 74 -0.97 -7.04 -5.99
C PHE A 74 0.45 -7.40 -6.41
N ALA A 75 0.70 -7.84 -7.64
CA ALA A 75 2.01 -8.33 -8.08
C ALA A 75 3.14 -7.29 -7.95
N GLU A 76 2.81 -6.01 -7.90
CA GLU A 76 3.77 -4.91 -7.79
C GLU A 76 3.84 -4.26 -6.41
N ILE A 77 3.09 -4.73 -5.42
CA ILE A 77 3.03 -4.06 -4.10
C ILE A 77 4.41 -4.03 -3.43
N ALA A 78 4.77 -2.89 -2.86
CA ALA A 78 6.05 -2.67 -2.19
C ALA A 78 5.86 -2.29 -0.72
N SER A 79 6.92 -2.44 0.09
CA SER A 79 6.86 -2.19 1.55
C SER A 79 6.48 -0.76 1.94
N HIS A 80 6.71 0.22 1.07
CA HIS A 80 6.33 1.62 1.28
C HIS A 80 4.89 1.93 0.89
N ASP A 81 4.17 0.99 0.25
CA ASP A 81 2.78 1.15 -0.18
C ASP A 81 1.81 1.04 1.01
N ALA A 82 0.53 1.37 0.77
CA ALA A 82 -0.55 1.18 1.74
C ALA A 82 -1.68 0.35 1.14
N VAL A 83 -2.42 -0.35 2.00
CA VAL A 83 -3.67 -1.02 1.64
C VAL A 83 -4.80 -0.47 2.49
N VAL A 84 -5.90 -0.10 1.84
CA VAL A 84 -7.16 0.31 2.45
C VAL A 84 -8.23 -0.71 2.09
N ILE A 85 -8.87 -1.29 3.09
CA ILE A 85 -9.91 -2.30 2.91
C ILE A 85 -11.22 -1.75 3.43
N VAL A 86 -12.24 -1.67 2.58
CA VAL A 86 -13.59 -1.31 3.03
C VAL A 86 -14.19 -2.49 3.78
N LEU A 87 -14.55 -2.27 5.04
CA LEU A 87 -15.15 -3.28 5.90
C LEU A 87 -16.67 -3.14 5.89
N ASP A 88 -17.35 -4.27 5.75
CA ASP A 88 -18.81 -4.36 5.75
C ASP A 88 -19.24 -5.51 6.65
N ARG A 89 -20.19 -5.26 7.55
CA ARG A 89 -20.74 -6.27 8.46
C ARG A 89 -21.42 -7.42 7.72
N ASP A 90 -21.93 -7.17 6.52
CA ASP A 90 -22.61 -8.19 5.72
C ASP A 90 -21.59 -9.06 4.94
N HIS A 91 -20.33 -8.62 4.86
CA HIS A 91 -19.25 -9.26 4.10
C HIS A 91 -18.00 -9.46 4.96
N THR A 92 -18.15 -10.14 6.10
CA THR A 92 -17.04 -10.33 7.06
C THR A 92 -15.91 -11.24 6.56
N SER A 93 -16.16 -12.01 5.50
CA SER A 93 -15.16 -12.81 4.81
C SER A 93 -15.33 -12.55 3.31
N ASP A 94 -14.28 -11.98 2.73
CA ASP A 94 -14.17 -11.68 1.31
C ASP A 94 -12.79 -12.17 0.86
N ALA A 95 -12.77 -13.08 -0.10
CA ALA A 95 -11.54 -13.74 -0.53
C ALA A 95 -10.54 -12.74 -1.13
N THR A 96 -11.04 -11.69 -1.81
CA THR A 96 -10.20 -10.65 -2.41
C THR A 96 -9.56 -9.78 -1.33
N ALA A 97 -10.32 -9.40 -0.31
CA ALA A 97 -9.82 -8.64 0.84
C ALA A 97 -8.83 -9.47 1.69
N GLU A 98 -9.08 -10.77 1.86
CA GLU A 98 -8.15 -11.69 2.53
C GLU A 98 -6.84 -11.83 1.75
N ALA A 99 -6.90 -12.09 0.45
CA ALA A 99 -5.71 -12.20 -0.39
C ALA A 99 -4.92 -10.90 -0.45
N ALA A 100 -5.62 -9.76 -0.51
CA ALA A 100 -5.02 -8.42 -0.46
C ALA A 100 -4.23 -8.20 0.82
N ALA A 101 -4.87 -8.43 1.96
CA ALA A 101 -4.25 -8.22 3.27
C ALA A 101 -3.07 -9.17 3.48
N LEU A 102 -3.19 -10.42 3.02
CA LEU A 102 -2.11 -11.41 3.07
C LEU A 102 -0.92 -11.00 2.21
N ALA A 103 -1.14 -10.62 0.94
CA ALA A 103 -0.07 -10.18 0.04
C ALA A 103 0.66 -8.95 0.60
N ALA A 104 -0.10 -8.00 1.13
CA ALA A 104 0.42 -6.81 1.77
C ALA A 104 1.24 -7.14 3.04
N ALA A 105 0.76 -8.05 3.87
CA ALA A 105 1.46 -8.48 5.07
C ALA A 105 2.77 -9.24 4.74
N GLN A 106 2.77 -10.07 3.69
CA GLN A 106 3.96 -10.80 3.24
C GLN A 106 5.08 -9.88 2.77
N VAL A 107 4.74 -8.77 2.12
CA VAL A 107 5.70 -7.76 1.67
C VAL A 107 6.11 -6.81 2.81
N GLY A 108 5.35 -6.78 3.91
CA GLY A 108 5.57 -5.86 5.02
C GLY A 108 5.24 -4.43 4.63
N VAL A 109 4.07 -4.22 4.01
CA VAL A 109 3.61 -2.87 3.68
C VAL A 109 3.47 -2.00 4.92
N CYS A 110 3.56 -0.70 4.71
CA CYS A 110 3.52 0.26 5.79
C CYS A 110 2.21 0.31 6.56
N ALA A 111 1.08 0.14 5.88
CA ALA A 111 -0.22 0.22 6.52
C ALA A 111 -1.22 -0.69 5.81
N ILE A 112 -1.98 -1.44 6.62
CA ILE A 112 -3.14 -2.23 6.21
C ILE A 112 -4.31 -1.73 7.06
N VAL A 113 -5.04 -0.76 6.52
CA VAL A 113 -6.10 -0.05 7.23
C VAL A 113 -7.45 -0.56 6.76
N GLY A 114 -8.26 -1.09 7.67
CA GLY A 114 -9.67 -1.32 7.35
C GLY A 114 -10.53 -0.14 7.77
N VAL A 115 -11.41 0.28 6.88
CA VAL A 115 -12.34 1.39 7.08
C VAL A 115 -13.75 0.85 7.04
N TRP A 116 -14.50 1.00 8.13
CA TRP A 116 -15.91 0.62 8.14
C TRP A 116 -16.72 1.45 7.14
N ALA A 117 -17.59 0.79 6.38
CA ALA A 117 -18.54 1.44 5.50
C ALA A 117 -19.42 2.47 6.26
N PRO A 118 -19.94 3.52 5.58
CA PRO A 118 -20.71 4.58 6.24
C PRO A 118 -21.87 4.04 7.08
N GLY A 119 -21.99 4.51 8.32
CA GLY A 119 -23.04 4.10 9.25
C GLY A 119 -22.85 2.70 9.83
N GLN A 120 -21.75 2.02 9.51
CA GLN A 120 -21.33 0.78 10.14
C GLN A 120 -20.12 1.03 11.02
N GLU A 121 -20.07 0.33 12.14
CA GLU A 121 -18.91 0.19 13.03
C GLU A 121 -19.01 -1.18 13.70
N SER A 122 -18.04 -1.64 14.48
CA SER A 122 -18.21 -2.81 15.34
C SER A 122 -17.49 -2.55 16.66
N ASP A 123 -18.05 -3.07 17.76
CA ASP A 123 -17.40 -3.02 19.07
C ASP A 123 -16.10 -3.85 19.09
N GLY A 124 -15.94 -4.76 18.11
CA GLY A 124 -14.75 -5.61 17.94
C GLY A 124 -13.90 -5.25 16.72
N ILE A 125 -12.69 -5.81 16.70
CA ILE A 125 -11.80 -5.76 15.53
C ILE A 125 -12.29 -6.77 14.49
N HIS A 126 -12.39 -6.35 13.24
CA HIS A 126 -12.76 -7.20 12.12
C HIS A 126 -11.76 -8.38 11.99
N PRO A 127 -12.21 -9.63 11.80
CA PRO A 127 -11.33 -10.80 11.79
C PRO A 127 -10.14 -10.67 10.82
N LEU A 128 -10.37 -10.12 9.63
CA LEU A 128 -9.31 -9.80 8.65
C LEU A 128 -8.22 -8.89 9.23
N LEU A 129 -8.63 -7.81 9.92
CA LEU A 129 -7.69 -6.87 10.51
C LEU A 129 -7.05 -7.41 11.78
N LEU A 130 -7.71 -8.32 12.49
CA LEU A 130 -7.09 -9.00 13.63
C LEU A 130 -5.88 -9.84 13.19
N GLN A 131 -5.92 -10.38 11.96
CA GLN A 131 -4.84 -11.21 11.41
C GLN A 131 -3.75 -10.39 10.73
N PHE A 132 -4.13 -9.38 9.94
CA PHE A 132 -3.19 -8.69 9.03
C PHE A 132 -3.20 -7.16 9.18
N GLY A 133 -4.18 -6.60 9.89
CA GLY A 133 -4.42 -5.16 9.93
C GLY A 133 -3.44 -4.42 10.83
N THR A 134 -3.12 -3.18 10.45
CA THR A 134 -2.40 -2.22 11.31
C THR A 134 -3.37 -1.28 12.03
N ALA A 135 -4.52 -0.97 11.41
CA ALA A 135 -5.53 -0.11 12.01
C ALA A 135 -6.95 -0.45 11.52
N GLN A 136 -7.93 -0.20 12.40
CA GLN A 136 -9.35 -0.16 12.08
C GLN A 136 -9.89 1.24 12.35
N ARG A 137 -10.57 1.84 11.36
CA ARG A 137 -11.10 3.20 11.46
C ARG A 137 -12.56 3.29 10.99
N PRO A 138 -13.32 4.26 11.51
CA PRO A 138 -14.60 4.62 10.93
C PRO A 138 -14.42 5.30 9.57
N TRP A 139 -15.50 5.49 8.82
CA TRP A 139 -15.53 6.27 7.58
C TRP A 139 -15.29 7.77 7.85
N ASP A 140 -14.04 8.13 8.13
CA ASP A 140 -13.61 9.48 8.50
C ASP A 140 -12.31 9.86 7.78
N PRO A 141 -12.30 10.91 6.94
CA PRO A 141 -11.11 11.32 6.19
C PRO A 141 -9.95 11.77 7.09
N GLY A 142 -10.23 12.44 8.21
CA GLY A 142 -9.21 12.94 9.12
C GLY A 142 -8.48 11.82 9.85
N LYS A 143 -9.19 10.76 10.23
CA LYS A 143 -8.60 9.54 10.78
C LYS A 143 -7.76 8.82 9.73
N LEU A 144 -8.28 8.67 8.52
CA LEU A 144 -7.57 7.97 7.45
C LEU A 144 -6.27 8.70 7.04
N LYS A 145 -6.30 10.04 6.98
CA LYS A 145 -5.12 10.86 6.72
C LYS A 145 -3.99 10.61 7.72
N ASN A 146 -4.31 10.44 9.01
CA ASN A 146 -3.29 10.21 10.02
C ASN A 146 -2.63 8.83 9.88
N GLU A 147 -3.38 7.81 9.48
CA GLU A 147 -2.86 6.44 9.29
C GLU A 147 -2.05 6.30 7.99
N LEU A 148 -2.50 6.94 6.92
CA LEU A 148 -1.85 6.87 5.61
C LEU A 148 -0.76 7.94 5.44
N GLY A 149 -0.81 9.02 6.21
CA GLY A 149 0.14 10.13 6.15
C GLY A 149 1.36 9.97 7.06
N SER A 150 1.43 8.95 7.92
CA SER A 150 2.64 8.69 8.70
C SER A 150 3.70 8.05 7.80
N ASP A 151 4.84 8.72 7.66
CA ASP A 151 6.02 8.20 6.93
C ASP A 151 6.47 6.87 7.52
N CYS A 152 6.38 5.83 6.70
CA CYS A 152 6.75 4.46 6.99
C CYS A 152 8.23 4.31 7.32
N GLU A 153 9.07 5.17 6.75
CA GLU A 153 10.50 5.25 7.04
C GLU A 153 10.78 5.52 8.52
N LYS A 154 9.81 6.08 9.25
CA LYS A 154 9.92 6.41 10.68
C LYS A 154 9.07 5.54 11.60
N ALA A 155 8.28 4.59 11.08
CA ALA A 155 7.46 3.71 11.93
C ALA A 155 8.33 2.85 12.88
N PHE A 156 9.58 2.59 12.48
CA PHE A 156 10.60 1.95 13.31
C PHE A 156 11.68 2.92 13.78
N GLN A 157 11.56 4.23 13.52
CA GLN A 157 12.51 5.20 14.07
C GLN A 157 12.00 5.72 15.40
N ASN A 158 12.81 5.56 16.44
CA ASN A 158 12.59 6.23 17.71
C ASN A 158 12.61 7.76 17.51
N PRO A 159 12.06 8.54 18.46
CA PRO A 159 12.04 10.01 18.38
C PRO A 159 13.43 10.67 18.21
N ASP A 160 14.51 9.94 18.46
CA ASP A 160 15.90 10.36 18.30
C ASP A 160 16.49 10.03 16.90
N GLY A 161 15.71 9.43 16.00
CA GLY A 161 16.15 9.04 14.65
C GLY A 161 16.89 7.71 14.57
N SER A 162 16.97 6.94 15.67
CA SER A 162 17.51 5.58 15.65
C SER A 162 16.48 4.58 15.13
N THR A 163 16.88 3.68 14.25
CA THR A 163 16.06 2.53 13.83
C THR A 163 16.00 1.50 14.95
N SER A 164 14.82 1.26 15.49
CA SER A 164 14.51 0.12 16.34
C SER A 164 14.63 -1.15 15.51
N GLU A 165 15.68 -1.92 15.76
CA GLU A 165 15.72 -3.30 15.29
C GLU A 165 14.48 -4.03 15.83
N PRO A 166 13.76 -4.81 15.02
CA PRO A 166 12.67 -5.63 15.52
C PRO A 166 13.26 -6.50 16.63
N ASN A 167 12.70 -6.40 17.84
CA ASN A 167 13.17 -7.19 18.99
C ASN A 167 13.34 -8.64 18.52
N GLU A 168 14.58 -9.10 18.43
CA GLU A 168 14.89 -10.52 18.49
C GLU A 168 14.32 -10.98 19.83
N ILE A 169 13.18 -11.65 19.77
CA ILE A 169 12.64 -12.33 20.94
C ILE A 169 13.63 -13.47 21.17
N GLU A 170 14.64 -13.24 22.01
CA GLU A 170 15.46 -14.34 22.51
C GLU A 170 14.49 -15.36 23.11
N PRO A 171 14.50 -16.63 22.64
CA PRO A 171 13.64 -17.64 23.22
C PRO A 171 14.07 -17.79 24.67
N ASN A 172 13.29 -17.25 25.59
CA ASN A 172 13.46 -17.54 27.01
C ASN A 172 13.42 -19.07 27.15
N GLU A 173 14.58 -19.64 27.45
CA GLU A 173 14.67 -20.98 27.99
C GLU A 173 13.83 -20.98 29.27
N CYS A 174 12.74 -21.74 29.24
CA CYS A 174 12.01 -22.07 30.46
C CYS A 174 12.93 -22.95 31.32
N GLU A 175 13.45 -22.41 32.41
CA GLU A 175 13.87 -23.20 33.58
C GLU A 175 12.71 -23.37 34.56
#